data_AF-A0A357ASI8-F1
#
_entry.id   AF-A0A357ASI8-F1
#
_cell.length_a   1.000
_cell.length_b   1.000
_cell.length_c   1.000
_cell.angle_alpha   90.00
_cell.angle_beta   90.00
_cell.angle_gamma   90.00
#
_symmetry.space_group_name_H-M   'P 1'
#
loop_
_entity.id
_entity.type
_entity.pdbx_description
1 polymer ?
#
loop_
_entity_poly.entity_id
_entity_poly.type
_entity_poly.pdbx_seq_one_letter_code
_entity_poly.pdbx_strand_id
1 'polypeptide(L)'
;MSEFDERIKSFQKSRDYVRDFFVFGFKSRNDFNEKSSRTYDNERRRLESWLGDYVRKDYVKKDSEEKDRVEKDCVKKGNKGAKKEKVANISLDIDSNMLDTNPLFKVYKAKSFTDNDIVLHFMILSLLQHSDEGESFTAEEITEFLNEKYGKVFEQQTVRRKCNAYLQEGLLASRKSGNKLKYYCDLSLYEAIKNIQGLADALKLFQFTDSLGIAASELLDCMDEENDVFRIKHSFFVFTLDDEVLLKIFHAINNKQQVELNIKSVKNKTERKERMVPLKIYVSSRSGRRYVCGFIERIKRFYCERLDGIYEVKELGEFSDFDKTLEALKRNEPNAWGVSFNNNGTAHIVKLSMTIKVEEPNEHYIVERIEREKRGGKLSKTADGLYLYEALVFDANEMVPWLRTFIGRIVDLKCSEKSIEYRFKRDLDYMYEMYDIQ
;
A
#
# COMPACT_ATOMS: atom_id res chain seq x y z
N MET A 1 18.61 -4.20 -30.14
CA MET A 1 17.96 -4.86 -28.99
C MET A 1 17.95 -3.86 -27.86
N SER A 2 16.82 -3.54 -27.23
CA SER A 2 16.85 -2.63 -26.07
C SER A 2 17.65 -3.28 -24.95
N GLU A 3 18.73 -2.63 -24.53
CA GLU A 3 19.50 -3.00 -23.34
C GLU A 3 18.61 -2.97 -22.09
N PHE A 4 19.03 -3.71 -21.07
CA PHE A 4 18.35 -3.72 -19.79
C PHE A 4 18.50 -2.35 -19.11
N ASP A 5 17.38 -1.75 -18.71
CA ASP A 5 17.35 -0.53 -17.91
C ASP A 5 16.76 -0.85 -16.54
N GLU A 6 17.55 -0.55 -15.51
CA GLU A 6 17.17 -0.70 -14.11
C GLU A 6 15.98 0.19 -13.75
N ARG A 7 15.83 1.35 -14.38
CA ARG A 7 14.83 2.36 -14.03
C ARG A 7 13.45 2.04 -14.61
N ILE A 8 12.39 2.54 -13.98
CA ILE A 8 11.00 2.25 -14.37
C ILE A 8 10.15 3.49 -14.71
N LYS A 9 9.53 3.50 -15.89
CA LYS A 9 8.60 4.59 -16.30
C LYS A 9 7.30 4.59 -15.51
N SER A 10 6.84 3.43 -15.05
CA SER A 10 5.60 3.28 -14.29
C SER A 10 5.82 2.36 -13.11
N PHE A 11 5.58 2.88 -11.92
CA PHE A 11 5.73 2.14 -10.66
C PHE A 11 4.73 0.99 -10.54
N GLN A 12 3.54 1.12 -11.12
CA GLN A 12 2.47 0.13 -11.02
C GLN A 12 2.91 -1.27 -11.43
N LYS A 13 3.71 -1.39 -12.50
CA LYS A 13 4.17 -2.69 -12.97
C LYS A 13 5.11 -3.35 -11.97
N SER A 14 6.12 -2.62 -11.50
CA SER A 14 7.09 -3.16 -10.54
C SER A 14 6.46 -3.37 -9.17
N ARG A 15 5.48 -2.55 -8.77
CA ARG A 15 4.63 -2.74 -7.59
C ARG A 15 3.99 -4.12 -7.58
N ASP A 16 3.36 -4.53 -8.68
CA ASP A 16 2.71 -5.84 -8.80
C ASP A 16 3.72 -6.98 -8.69
N TYR A 17 4.89 -6.86 -9.35
CA TYR A 17 5.94 -7.88 -9.26
C TYR A 17 6.54 -7.98 -7.87
N VAL A 18 6.90 -6.86 -7.22
CA VAL A 18 7.44 -6.85 -5.85
C VAL A 18 6.45 -7.51 -4.88
N ARG A 19 5.15 -7.18 -5.00
CA ARG A 19 4.10 -7.86 -4.23
C ARG A 19 4.05 -9.34 -4.52
N ASP A 20 4.12 -9.72 -5.80
CA ASP A 20 4.07 -11.11 -6.19
C ASP A 20 5.23 -11.94 -5.62
N PHE A 21 6.45 -11.39 -5.61
CA PHE A 21 7.62 -12.05 -5.04
C PHE A 21 7.67 -12.02 -3.50
N PHE A 22 7.12 -10.97 -2.88
CA PHE A 22 7.12 -10.80 -1.42
C PHE A 22 5.95 -11.50 -0.72
N VAL A 23 4.71 -11.30 -1.22
CA VAL A 23 3.47 -11.76 -0.56
C VAL A 23 3.15 -13.22 -0.86
N PHE A 24 3.41 -13.67 -2.10
CA PHE A 24 2.99 -15.00 -2.54
C PHE A 24 4.13 -16.03 -2.58
N GLY A 25 5.39 -15.61 -2.48
CA GLY A 25 6.55 -16.50 -2.53
C GLY A 25 6.68 -17.30 -3.83
N PHE A 26 7.82 -17.97 -4.00
CA PHE A 26 8.18 -18.95 -5.05
C PHE A 26 7.38 -18.89 -6.36
N LYS A 27 7.48 -17.80 -7.13
CA LYS A 27 6.94 -17.75 -8.49
C LYS A 27 8.03 -18.03 -9.52
N SER A 28 7.88 -19.16 -10.20
CA SER A 28 8.69 -19.55 -11.34
C SER A 28 8.29 -18.78 -12.60
N ARG A 29 9.16 -18.80 -13.62
CA ARG A 29 8.89 -18.22 -14.95
C ARG A 29 7.56 -18.70 -15.55
N ASN A 30 7.12 -19.90 -15.20
CA ASN A 30 5.90 -20.54 -15.71
C ASN A 30 4.62 -20.10 -14.99
N ASP A 31 4.74 -19.43 -13.84
CA ASP A 31 3.59 -18.93 -13.08
C ASP A 31 3.08 -17.57 -13.60
N PHE A 32 3.86 -16.93 -14.48
CA PHE A 32 3.52 -15.66 -15.12
C PHE A 32 2.99 -15.87 -16.55
N ASN A 33 1.78 -16.42 -16.68
CA ASN A 33 1.15 -16.69 -17.99
C ASN A 33 0.54 -15.45 -18.68
N GLU A 34 0.47 -14.30 -18.00
CA GLU A 34 -0.22 -13.09 -18.50
C GLU A 34 0.71 -12.08 -19.19
N LYS A 35 2.03 -12.21 -19.06
CA LYS A 35 3.02 -11.27 -19.62
C LYS A 35 4.16 -12.02 -20.30
N SER A 36 4.82 -11.36 -21.28
CA SER A 36 5.91 -11.99 -22.02
C SER A 36 7.04 -12.42 -21.08
N SER A 37 7.66 -13.56 -21.39
CA SER A 37 8.75 -14.10 -20.58
C SER A 37 9.94 -13.13 -20.42
N ARG A 38 10.18 -12.29 -21.43
CA ARG A 38 11.17 -11.20 -21.40
C ARG A 38 10.82 -10.10 -20.39
N THR A 39 9.54 -9.86 -20.15
CA THR A 39 9.08 -8.90 -19.14
C THR A 39 9.41 -9.40 -17.74
N TYR A 40 9.16 -10.68 -17.46
CA TYR A 40 9.55 -11.30 -16.19
C TYR A 40 11.06 -11.20 -15.96
N ASP A 41 11.88 -11.56 -16.96
CA ASP A 41 13.34 -11.53 -16.84
C ASP A 41 13.87 -10.12 -16.53
N ASN A 42 13.25 -9.07 -17.09
CA ASN A 42 13.62 -7.69 -16.80
C ASN A 42 13.21 -7.25 -15.39
N GLU A 43 11.98 -7.52 -14.96
CA GLU A 43 11.53 -7.15 -13.60
C GLU A 43 12.30 -7.95 -12.53
N ARG A 44 12.64 -9.20 -12.81
CA ARG A 44 13.52 -10.01 -11.97
C ARG A 44 14.89 -9.35 -11.81
N ARG A 45 15.55 -8.96 -12.92
CA ARG A 45 16.86 -8.30 -12.86
C ARG A 45 16.80 -6.97 -12.08
N ARG A 46 15.70 -6.22 -12.21
CA ARG A 46 15.48 -4.99 -11.42
C ARG A 46 15.38 -5.26 -9.93
N LEU A 47 14.62 -6.28 -9.54
CA LEU A 47 14.52 -6.70 -8.14
C LEU A 47 15.86 -7.17 -7.58
N GLU A 48 16.61 -7.95 -8.34
CA GLU A 48 17.97 -8.35 -7.96
C GLU A 48 18.91 -7.14 -7.81
N SER A 49 18.69 -6.07 -8.56
CA SER A 49 19.46 -4.82 -8.45
C SER A 49 19.08 -4.00 -7.21
N TRP A 50 17.76 -3.79 -6.99
CA TRP A 50 17.27 -2.93 -5.90
C TRP A 50 17.33 -3.59 -4.52
N LEU A 51 17.07 -4.89 -4.48
CA LEU A 51 16.86 -5.66 -3.24
C LEU A 51 17.80 -6.87 -3.17
N GLY A 52 18.95 -6.83 -3.84
CA GLY A 52 19.87 -7.97 -3.97
C GLY A 52 20.21 -8.65 -2.65
N ASP A 53 20.45 -7.88 -1.58
CA ASP A 53 20.76 -8.38 -0.24
C ASP A 53 19.62 -9.21 0.39
N TYR A 54 18.40 -9.00 -0.09
CA TYR A 54 17.17 -9.65 0.37
C TYR A 54 16.65 -10.73 -0.59
N VAL A 55 17.32 -10.95 -1.73
CA VAL A 55 16.90 -11.93 -2.73
C VAL A 55 17.47 -13.30 -2.39
N ARG A 56 16.58 -14.27 -2.12
CA ARG A 56 16.92 -15.69 -2.04
C ARG A 56 16.73 -16.34 -3.41
N LYS A 57 17.69 -17.18 -3.80
CA LYS A 57 17.65 -17.97 -5.04
C LYS A 57 17.61 -19.45 -4.67
N ASP A 58 16.44 -20.06 -4.83
CA ASP A 58 16.28 -21.49 -4.65
C ASP A 58 16.26 -22.19 -6.01
N TYR A 59 17.25 -23.06 -6.20
CA TYR A 59 17.36 -23.86 -7.41
C TYR A 59 16.47 -25.09 -7.28
N VAL A 60 15.41 -25.17 -8.09
CA VAL A 60 14.60 -26.39 -8.18
C VAL A 60 15.49 -27.50 -8.76
N LYS A 61 15.79 -28.52 -7.94
CA LYS A 61 16.27 -29.81 -8.47
C LYS A 61 15.08 -30.40 -9.22
N LYS A 62 15.14 -30.45 -10.56
CA LYS A 62 14.16 -31.21 -11.32
C LYS A 62 14.28 -32.69 -10.92
N ASP A 63 13.20 -33.25 -10.41
CA ASP A 63 13.09 -34.69 -10.17
C ASP A 63 13.35 -35.46 -11.47
N SER A 64 13.99 -36.61 -11.32
CA SER A 64 14.52 -37.45 -12.39
C SER A 64 13.47 -37.96 -13.38
N GLU A 65 12.17 -37.87 -13.07
CA GLU A 65 11.10 -38.42 -13.90
C GLU A 65 10.60 -37.46 -15.01
N GLU A 66 10.85 -36.15 -14.89
CA GLU A 66 10.48 -35.17 -15.93
C GLU A 66 11.58 -34.98 -16.99
N LYS A 67 12.75 -35.61 -16.79
CA LYS A 67 13.83 -35.64 -17.80
C LYS A 67 13.40 -36.41 -19.05
N ASP A 68 12.65 -37.50 -18.90
CA ASP A 68 12.32 -38.40 -20.01
C ASP A 68 11.20 -37.88 -20.92
N ARG A 69 10.38 -36.93 -20.45
CA ARG A 69 9.35 -36.29 -21.28
C ARG A 69 9.90 -35.15 -22.13
N VAL A 70 10.80 -34.33 -21.59
CA VAL A 70 11.38 -33.19 -22.33
C VAL A 70 12.40 -33.66 -23.38
N GLU A 71 13.10 -34.78 -23.13
CA GLU A 71 14.09 -35.30 -24.07
C GLU A 71 13.46 -35.83 -25.37
N LYS A 72 12.19 -36.26 -25.35
CA LYS A 72 11.47 -36.70 -26.55
C LYS A 72 10.91 -35.55 -27.41
N ASP A 73 10.63 -34.39 -26.83
CA ASP A 73 10.13 -33.22 -27.58
C ASP A 73 11.25 -32.36 -28.18
N CYS A 74 12.44 -32.35 -27.57
CA CYS A 74 13.59 -31.59 -28.10
C CYS A 74 14.25 -32.24 -29.34
N VAL A 75 14.09 -33.55 -29.56
CA VAL A 75 14.68 -34.23 -30.73
C VAL A 75 13.92 -33.91 -32.03
N LYS A 76 12.69 -33.38 -31.97
CA LYS A 76 11.90 -33.03 -33.17
C LYS A 76 12.07 -31.59 -33.67
N LYS A 77 12.74 -30.71 -32.93
CA LYS A 77 13.00 -29.33 -33.37
C LYS A 77 14.48 -29.02 -33.20
N GLY A 78 15.23 -29.09 -34.31
CA GLY A 78 16.69 -28.99 -34.39
C GLY A 78 17.31 -27.66 -33.95
N ASN A 79 17.07 -27.24 -32.71
CA ASN A 79 17.75 -26.10 -32.08
C ASN A 79 18.90 -26.60 -31.21
N LYS A 80 20.06 -26.84 -31.85
CA LYS A 80 21.34 -26.96 -31.14
C LYS A 80 21.77 -25.55 -30.73
N GLY A 81 21.50 -25.16 -29.49
CA GLY A 81 21.99 -23.87 -28.97
C GLY A 81 21.28 -23.28 -27.74
N ALA A 82 20.34 -23.96 -27.10
CA ALA A 82 19.76 -23.45 -25.86
C ALA A 82 20.73 -23.70 -24.68
N LYS A 83 21.45 -22.66 -24.24
CA LYS A 83 22.09 -22.62 -22.92
C LYS A 83 21.05 -23.09 -21.90
N LYS A 84 21.33 -24.16 -21.15
CA LYS A 84 20.52 -24.62 -20.00
C LYS A 84 20.51 -23.52 -18.95
N GLU A 85 19.60 -22.56 -19.08
CA GLU A 85 19.34 -21.57 -18.05
C GLU A 85 18.66 -22.33 -16.90
N LYS A 86 19.41 -22.58 -15.82
CA LYS A 86 18.84 -23.17 -14.60
C LYS A 86 17.71 -22.25 -14.15
N VAL A 87 16.47 -22.75 -14.20
CA VAL A 87 15.29 -22.03 -13.70
C VAL A 87 15.45 -21.93 -12.19
N ALA A 88 15.94 -20.77 -11.73
CA ALA A 88 16.02 -20.44 -10.31
C ALA A 88 14.72 -19.78 -9.91
N ASN A 89 14.10 -20.27 -8.84
CA ASN A 89 12.99 -19.58 -8.20
C ASN A 89 13.57 -18.48 -7.32
N ILE A 90 12.91 -17.33 -7.32
CA ILE A 90 13.30 -16.19 -6.50
C ILE A 90 12.20 -15.89 -5.50
N SER A 91 12.62 -15.62 -4.27
CA SER A 91 11.79 -15.08 -3.20
C SER A 91 12.53 -13.89 -2.56
N LEU A 92 11.74 -12.98 -1.98
CA LEU A 92 12.26 -11.92 -1.13
C LEU A 92 12.19 -12.39 0.33
N ASP A 93 13.32 -12.44 1.00
CA ASP A 93 13.46 -12.78 2.41
C ASP A 93 13.94 -11.52 3.14
N ILE A 94 12.98 -10.71 3.57
CA ILE A 94 13.24 -9.49 4.34
C ILE A 94 12.81 -9.77 5.78
N ASP A 95 13.78 -9.85 6.69
CA ASP A 95 13.48 -9.88 8.12
C ASP A 95 12.89 -8.53 8.53
N SER A 96 11.64 -8.56 8.94
CA SER A 96 10.89 -7.37 9.37
C SER A 96 11.27 -6.87 10.77
N ASN A 97 12.17 -7.58 11.46
CA ASN A 97 12.64 -7.19 12.77
C ASN A 97 13.87 -6.28 12.67
N MET A 98 13.83 -5.17 13.40
CA MET A 98 15.00 -4.32 13.66
C MET A 98 15.63 -3.69 12.41
N LEU A 99 14.85 -3.50 11.35
CA LEU A 99 15.27 -2.71 10.20
C LEU A 99 15.50 -1.25 10.62
N ASP A 100 16.59 -0.70 10.11
CA ASP A 100 17.01 0.70 10.23
C ASP A 100 16.57 1.54 9.02
N THR A 101 16.03 0.93 7.96
CA THR A 101 15.33 1.61 6.86
C THR A 101 14.40 0.62 6.16
N ASN A 102 13.32 1.10 5.56
CA ASN A 102 12.48 0.27 4.70
C ASN A 102 13.17 -0.03 3.35
N PRO A 103 13.52 -1.30 3.04
CA PRO A 103 14.20 -1.64 1.79
C PRO A 103 13.39 -1.29 0.52
N LEU A 104 12.06 -1.26 0.64
CA LEU A 104 11.17 -0.96 -0.48
C LEU A 104 11.16 0.51 -0.88
N PHE A 105 11.76 1.41 -0.09
CA PHE A 105 11.99 2.79 -0.53
C PHE A 105 12.86 2.83 -1.79
N LYS A 106 13.84 1.94 -1.94
CA LYS A 106 14.69 1.84 -3.15
C LYS A 106 13.86 1.56 -4.40
N VAL A 107 12.85 0.69 -4.29
CA VAL A 107 11.93 0.37 -5.39
C VAL A 107 11.10 1.59 -5.77
N TYR A 108 10.63 2.36 -4.78
CA TYR A 108 9.86 3.58 -5.00
C TYR A 108 10.72 4.67 -5.70
N LYS A 109 11.97 4.81 -5.26
CA LYS A 109 13.00 5.73 -5.80
C LYS A 109 13.46 5.38 -7.21
N ALA A 110 13.29 4.13 -7.67
CA ALA A 110 13.76 3.67 -8.98
C ALA A 110 12.96 4.19 -10.20
N LYS A 111 12.04 5.15 -10.01
CA LYS A 111 11.29 5.79 -11.09
C LYS A 111 12.24 6.44 -12.10
N SER A 112 12.10 6.11 -13.38
CA SER A 112 12.92 6.63 -14.47
C SER A 112 12.36 7.95 -14.99
N PHE A 113 13.25 8.90 -15.27
CA PHE A 113 12.98 10.05 -16.12
C PHE A 113 13.51 9.79 -17.54
N THR A 114 12.97 10.47 -18.54
CA THR A 114 13.56 10.44 -19.89
C THR A 114 14.89 11.18 -19.89
N ASP A 115 15.80 10.85 -20.81
CA ASP A 115 17.09 11.57 -20.91
C ASP A 115 16.89 13.08 -21.06
N ASN A 116 15.88 13.48 -21.84
CA ASN A 116 15.52 14.89 -22.00
C ASN A 116 14.97 15.52 -20.72
N ASP A 117 14.20 14.78 -19.92
CA ASP A 117 13.74 15.27 -18.62
C ASP A 117 14.90 15.52 -17.66
N ILE A 118 15.87 14.60 -17.61
CA ILE A 118 17.06 14.72 -16.77
C ILE A 118 17.88 15.93 -17.20
N VAL A 119 18.15 16.03 -18.51
CA VAL A 119 18.93 17.14 -19.06
C VAL A 119 18.25 18.49 -18.79
N LEU A 120 16.94 18.61 -19.07
CA LEU A 120 16.21 19.84 -18.81
C LEU A 120 16.17 20.18 -17.31
N HIS A 121 16.07 19.18 -16.43
CA HIS A 121 16.10 19.40 -14.99
C HIS A 121 17.37 20.12 -14.54
N PHE A 122 18.53 19.55 -14.86
CA PHE A 122 19.80 20.14 -14.46
C PHE A 122 20.07 21.48 -15.13
N MET A 123 19.77 21.62 -16.43
CA MET A 123 20.06 22.85 -17.14
C MET A 123 19.16 24.01 -16.72
N ILE A 124 17.85 23.77 -16.50
CA ILE A 124 16.92 24.82 -16.04
C ILE A 124 17.28 25.26 -14.62
N LEU A 125 17.48 24.32 -13.69
CA LEU A 125 17.81 24.67 -12.31
C LEU A 125 19.19 25.33 -12.20
N SER A 126 20.19 24.86 -12.95
CA SER A 126 21.49 25.53 -13.01
C SER A 126 21.36 26.96 -13.51
N LEU A 127 20.57 27.21 -14.57
CA LEU A 127 20.37 28.57 -15.08
C LEU A 127 19.71 29.48 -14.03
N LEU A 128 18.64 29.01 -13.40
CA LEU A 128 17.82 29.79 -12.48
C LEU A 128 18.42 29.92 -11.06
N GLN A 129 19.37 29.07 -10.68
CA GLN A 129 20.11 29.19 -9.41
C GLN A 129 21.32 30.14 -9.52
N HIS A 130 21.91 30.27 -10.71
CA HIS A 130 23.07 31.15 -10.94
C HIS A 130 22.69 32.56 -11.36
N SER A 131 21.40 32.84 -11.49
CA SER A 131 20.89 34.19 -11.75
C SER A 131 20.91 35.03 -10.48
N ASP A 132 21.19 36.33 -10.61
CA ASP A 132 21.26 37.23 -9.46
C ASP A 132 19.94 37.23 -8.65
N GLU A 133 20.01 37.52 -7.35
CA GLU A 133 18.83 37.55 -6.47
C GLU A 133 17.74 38.45 -7.07
N GLY A 134 16.59 37.83 -7.36
CA GLY A 134 15.43 38.53 -7.92
C GLY A 134 15.39 38.58 -9.44
N GLU A 135 16.30 37.92 -10.17
CA GLU A 135 16.13 37.67 -11.60
C GLU A 135 15.04 36.63 -11.87
N SER A 136 14.37 36.77 -13.01
CA SER A 136 13.30 35.86 -13.42
C SER A 136 13.18 35.86 -14.93
N PHE A 137 12.91 34.71 -15.52
CA PHE A 137 12.96 34.53 -16.97
C PHE A 137 11.66 33.95 -17.51
N THR A 138 11.26 34.39 -18.69
CA THR A 138 10.17 33.76 -19.45
C THR A 138 10.62 32.41 -20.00
N ALA A 139 9.67 31.55 -20.36
CA ALA A 139 10.02 30.29 -21.02
C ALA A 139 10.80 30.49 -22.34
N GLU A 140 10.59 31.63 -23.01
CA GLU A 140 11.34 32.03 -24.21
C GLU A 140 12.80 32.31 -23.88
N GLU A 141 13.06 33.22 -22.94
CA GLU A 141 14.39 33.58 -22.46
C GLU A 141 15.15 32.33 -21.96
N ILE A 142 14.50 31.48 -21.15
CA ILE A 142 15.10 30.21 -20.68
C ILE A 142 15.50 29.34 -21.88
N THR A 143 14.64 29.22 -22.90
CA THR A 143 14.93 28.39 -24.08
C THR A 143 16.13 28.93 -24.86
N GLU A 144 16.20 30.24 -25.04
CA GLU A 144 17.32 30.91 -25.72
C GLU A 144 18.63 30.68 -24.96
N PHE A 145 18.66 30.91 -23.65
CA PHE A 145 19.82 30.63 -22.81
C PHE A 145 20.26 29.17 -22.86
N LEU A 146 19.31 28.24 -22.83
CA LEU A 146 19.61 26.80 -22.91
C LEU A 146 20.24 26.43 -24.27
N ASN A 147 19.70 26.98 -25.36
CA ASN A 147 20.18 26.72 -26.71
C ASN A 147 21.58 27.32 -26.94
N GLU A 148 21.81 28.55 -26.49
CA GLU A 148 23.10 29.25 -26.63
C GLU A 148 24.19 28.64 -25.74
N LYS A 149 23.89 28.40 -24.46
CA LYS A 149 24.90 27.95 -23.48
C LYS A 149 25.29 26.49 -23.65
N TYR A 150 24.36 25.63 -24.05
CA TYR A 150 24.58 24.18 -24.08
C TYR A 150 24.54 23.57 -25.50
N GLY A 151 24.29 24.38 -26.54
CA GLY A 151 24.32 23.93 -27.94
C GLY A 151 23.27 22.88 -28.31
N LYS A 152 22.23 22.70 -27.48
CA LYS A 152 21.18 21.70 -27.67
C LYS A 152 19.86 22.41 -27.97
N VAL A 153 19.24 22.11 -29.11
CA VAL A 153 18.01 22.77 -29.54
C VAL A 153 16.81 22.18 -28.79
N PHE A 154 16.23 22.97 -27.89
CA PHE A 154 14.97 22.66 -27.23
C PHE A 154 13.82 23.48 -27.83
N GLU A 155 12.66 22.84 -27.94
CA GLU A 155 11.42 23.55 -28.26
C GLU A 155 10.92 24.33 -27.03
N GLN A 156 10.57 25.60 -27.24
CA GLN A 156 10.04 26.48 -26.19
C GLN A 156 8.85 25.86 -25.45
N GLN A 157 7.97 25.14 -26.16
CA GLN A 157 6.81 24.50 -25.55
C GLN A 157 7.21 23.37 -24.59
N THR A 158 8.31 22.67 -24.86
CA THR A 158 8.84 21.62 -23.98
C THR A 158 9.41 22.24 -22.71
N VAL A 159 10.22 23.31 -22.84
CA VAL A 159 10.75 24.06 -21.69
C VAL A 159 9.60 24.63 -20.85
N ARG A 160 8.60 25.26 -21.49
CA ARG A 160 7.43 25.82 -20.81
C ARG A 160 6.64 24.76 -20.02
N ARG A 161 6.41 23.59 -20.62
CA ARG A 161 5.74 22.47 -19.92
C ARG A 161 6.55 22.03 -18.70
N LYS A 162 7.88 21.99 -18.80
CA LYS A 162 8.75 21.61 -17.67
C LYS A 162 8.74 22.67 -16.56
N CYS A 163 8.85 23.95 -16.89
CA CYS A 163 8.74 25.02 -15.90
C CYS A 163 7.37 25.02 -15.21
N ASN A 164 6.28 24.81 -15.95
CA ASN A 164 4.95 24.68 -15.37
C ASN A 164 4.82 23.47 -14.44
N ALA A 165 5.42 22.33 -14.79
CA ALA A 165 5.48 21.18 -13.90
C ALA A 165 6.21 21.56 -12.60
N TYR A 166 7.34 22.24 -12.69
CA TYR A 166 8.08 22.69 -11.50
C TYR A 166 7.36 23.75 -10.67
N LEU A 167 6.50 24.58 -11.28
CA LEU A 167 5.59 25.45 -10.52
C LEU A 167 4.59 24.64 -9.70
N GLN A 168 4.03 23.56 -10.28
CA GLN A 168 3.08 22.70 -9.58
C GLN A 168 3.74 21.93 -8.43
N GLU A 169 4.98 21.48 -8.63
CA GLU A 169 5.77 20.78 -7.62
C GLU A 169 6.41 21.73 -6.58
N GLY A 170 6.31 23.05 -6.77
CA GLY A 170 6.89 24.05 -5.87
C GLY A 170 8.41 24.22 -5.96
N LEU A 171 9.07 23.65 -6.99
CA LEU A 171 10.51 23.83 -7.25
C LEU A 171 10.83 25.19 -7.86
N LEU A 172 9.89 25.76 -8.59
CA LEU A 172 9.96 27.11 -9.13
C LEU A 172 8.79 27.94 -8.61
N ALA A 173 8.98 29.24 -8.56
CA ALA A 173 7.90 30.21 -8.40
C ALA A 173 7.75 31.05 -9.67
N SER A 174 6.62 31.76 -9.79
CA SER A 174 6.37 32.64 -10.93
C SER A 174 5.84 34.00 -10.51
N ARG A 175 6.15 35.00 -11.33
CA ARG A 175 5.61 36.37 -11.21
C ARG A 175 5.24 36.91 -12.58
N LYS A 176 4.22 37.76 -12.62
CA LYS A 176 3.86 38.48 -13.85
C LYS A 176 4.68 39.75 -13.96
N SER A 177 5.31 39.95 -15.11
CA SER A 177 5.97 41.20 -15.49
C SER A 177 5.32 41.68 -16.79
N GLY A 178 4.43 42.67 -16.68
CA GLY A 178 3.50 43.03 -17.74
C GLY A 178 2.58 41.85 -18.13
N ASN A 179 2.52 41.53 -19.42
CA ASN A 179 1.74 40.39 -19.94
C ASN A 179 2.51 39.05 -19.98
N LYS A 180 3.79 39.02 -19.56
CA LYS A 180 4.62 37.81 -19.63
C LYS A 180 4.76 37.16 -18.25
N LEU A 181 4.68 35.82 -18.21
CA LEU A 181 4.94 35.02 -17.01
C LEU A 181 6.43 34.69 -16.95
N LYS A 182 7.06 35.06 -15.82
CA LYS A 182 8.49 34.79 -15.56
C LYS A 182 8.63 33.81 -14.41
N TYR A 183 9.56 32.87 -14.54
CA TYR A 183 9.89 31.82 -13.59
C TYR A 183 11.22 32.15 -12.88
N TYR A 184 11.35 31.71 -11.63
CA TYR A 184 12.56 31.84 -10.83
C TYR A 184 12.64 30.68 -9.81
N CYS A 185 13.85 30.39 -9.33
CA CYS A 185 14.03 29.39 -8.27
C CYS A 185 13.53 29.93 -6.94
N ASP A 186 12.73 29.13 -6.24
CA ASP A 186 12.28 29.42 -4.88
C ASP A 186 12.88 28.39 -3.92
N LEU A 187 13.85 28.83 -3.12
CA LEU A 187 14.52 28.00 -2.12
C LEU A 187 13.95 28.21 -0.72
N SER A 188 12.93 29.05 -0.55
CA SER A 188 12.40 29.41 0.76
C SER A 188 11.89 28.19 1.54
N LEU A 189 11.27 27.22 0.86
CA LEU A 189 10.83 25.98 1.47
C LEU A 189 12.01 25.12 1.93
N TYR A 190 13.04 24.97 1.10
CA TYR A 190 14.24 24.21 1.44
C TYR A 190 14.96 24.83 2.65
N GLU A 191 15.12 26.15 2.65
CA GLU A 191 15.70 26.89 3.77
C GLU A 191 14.86 26.76 5.04
N ALA A 192 13.53 26.89 4.92
CA ALA A 192 12.62 26.72 6.05
C ALA A 192 12.75 25.32 6.66
N ILE A 193 12.77 24.26 5.83
CA ILE A 193 12.92 22.87 6.27
C ILE A 193 14.28 22.66 6.95
N LYS A 194 15.37 23.13 6.34
CA LYS A 194 16.73 22.99 6.87
C LYS A 194 16.90 23.63 8.25
N ASN A 195 16.15 24.69 8.54
CA ASN A 195 16.21 25.42 9.79
C ASN A 195 15.35 24.81 10.92
N ILE A 196 14.60 23.73 10.66
CA ILE A 196 13.80 23.07 11.70
C ILE A 196 14.72 22.25 12.61
N GLN A 197 14.87 22.69 13.86
CA GLN A 197 15.65 21.96 14.85
C GLN A 197 15.02 20.59 15.16
N GLY A 198 15.86 19.54 15.18
CA GLY A 198 15.41 18.16 15.46
C GLY A 198 14.66 17.50 14.31
N LEU A 199 14.60 18.13 13.12
CA LEU A 199 13.93 17.55 11.96
C LEU A 199 14.55 16.21 11.56
N ALA A 200 15.88 16.09 11.52
CA ALA A 200 16.55 14.86 11.14
C ALA A 200 16.10 13.69 12.03
N ASP A 201 16.12 13.85 13.36
CA ASP A 201 15.66 12.83 14.30
C ASP A 201 14.18 12.49 14.12
N ALA A 202 13.34 13.51 13.86
CA ALA A 202 11.93 13.30 13.57
C ALA A 202 11.75 12.47 12.28
N LEU A 203 12.43 12.81 11.18
CA LEU A 203 12.37 12.08 9.91
C LEU A 203 12.87 10.63 10.07
N LYS A 204 13.95 10.44 10.84
CA LYS A 204 14.50 9.11 11.17
C LYS A 204 13.46 8.22 11.84
N LEU A 205 12.58 8.77 12.69
CA LEU A 205 11.45 8.06 13.31
C LEU A 205 10.25 7.90 12.37
N PHE A 206 9.82 8.99 11.73
CA PHE A 206 8.58 9.07 10.96
C PHE A 206 8.59 8.27 9.66
N GLN A 207 9.77 7.95 9.13
CA GLN A 207 9.88 7.02 7.99
C GLN A 207 9.25 5.64 8.28
N PHE A 208 9.05 5.29 9.56
CA PHE A 208 8.48 4.02 9.97
C PHE A 208 7.11 4.10 10.64
N THR A 209 6.86 5.18 11.39
CA THR A 209 5.70 5.25 12.29
C THR A 209 4.45 5.78 11.60
N ASP A 210 4.60 6.59 10.55
CA ASP A 210 3.49 7.23 9.86
C ASP A 210 3.29 6.73 8.43
N SER A 211 2.15 7.10 7.85
CA SER A 211 1.87 6.94 6.43
C SER A 211 2.81 7.80 5.60
N LEU A 212 3.12 7.35 4.37
CA LEU A 212 4.01 8.06 3.45
C LEU A 212 5.44 8.23 3.97
N GLY A 213 5.95 7.25 4.74
CA GLY A 213 7.32 7.25 5.26
C GLY A 213 8.41 7.42 4.20
N ILE A 214 8.09 7.15 2.93
CA ILE A 214 8.96 7.47 1.79
C ILE A 214 9.33 8.95 1.73
N ALA A 215 8.40 9.86 2.06
CA ALA A 215 8.68 11.29 2.07
C ALA A 215 9.77 11.64 3.09
N ALA A 216 9.74 11.01 4.27
CA ALA A 216 10.81 11.17 5.25
C ALA A 216 12.14 10.62 4.75
N SER A 217 12.13 9.47 4.07
CA SER A 217 13.33 8.91 3.45
C SER A 217 13.90 9.78 2.33
N GLU A 218 13.07 10.45 1.51
CA GLU A 218 13.56 11.39 0.48
C GLU A 218 14.17 12.66 1.11
N LEU A 219 13.56 13.16 2.18
CA LEU A 219 14.08 14.34 2.89
C LEU A 219 15.41 14.05 3.60
N LEU A 220 15.57 12.87 4.17
CA LEU A 220 16.84 12.42 4.76
C LEU A 220 17.95 12.35 3.71
N ASP A 221 17.68 11.77 2.53
CA ASP A 221 18.64 11.76 1.40
C ASP A 221 19.04 13.19 1.00
N CYS A 222 18.09 14.13 0.98
CA CYS A 222 18.35 15.54 0.67
C CYS A 222 19.17 16.27 1.74
N MET A 223 19.19 15.75 2.97
CA MET A 223 19.98 16.26 4.09
C MET A 223 21.33 15.54 4.23
N ASP A 224 21.61 14.55 3.39
CA ASP A 224 22.77 13.65 3.50
C ASP A 224 22.83 12.94 4.87
N GLU A 225 21.64 12.58 5.38
CA GLU A 225 21.44 11.92 6.67
C GLU A 225 20.87 10.52 6.47
N GLU A 226 21.27 9.58 7.32
CA GLU A 226 20.73 8.22 7.36
C GLU A 226 20.19 7.91 8.75
N ASN A 227 19.28 6.95 8.87
CA ASN A 227 18.79 6.54 10.19
C ASN A 227 19.76 5.57 10.87
N ASP A 228 20.31 6.06 11.97
CA ASP A 228 21.27 5.38 12.84
C ASP A 228 20.74 5.23 14.28
N VAL A 229 19.59 5.83 14.60
CA VAL A 229 19.03 5.90 15.96
C VAL A 229 17.91 4.87 16.17
N PHE A 230 16.95 4.81 15.24
CA PHE A 230 15.72 4.06 15.47
C PHE A 230 15.74 2.71 14.80
N ARG A 231 15.25 1.70 15.51
CA ARG A 231 14.96 0.37 14.96
C ARG A 231 13.61 -0.08 15.49
N ILE A 232 12.76 -0.58 14.60
CA ILE A 232 11.40 -0.97 14.97
C ILE A 232 11.23 -2.48 14.91
N LYS A 233 10.64 -3.00 15.99
CA LYS A 233 10.17 -4.37 16.07
C LYS A 233 8.79 -4.46 15.41
N HIS A 234 8.60 -5.42 14.51
CA HIS A 234 7.36 -5.62 13.76
C HIS A 234 7.00 -4.47 12.79
N SER A 235 7.93 -4.12 11.89
CA SER A 235 7.66 -3.12 10.84
C SER A 235 6.80 -3.71 9.71
N PHE A 236 5.76 -2.98 9.30
CA PHE A 236 4.90 -3.34 8.18
C PHE A 236 5.23 -2.51 6.93
N PHE A 237 6.44 -2.68 6.42
CA PHE A 237 7.02 -1.83 5.38
C PHE A 237 6.45 -2.02 3.96
N VAL A 238 5.73 -3.13 3.71
CA VAL A 238 5.16 -3.48 2.39
C VAL A 238 4.19 -2.41 1.87
N PHE A 239 3.55 -1.67 2.77
CA PHE A 239 2.56 -0.70 2.33
C PHE A 239 3.18 0.50 1.62
N THR A 240 4.48 0.73 1.68
CA THR A 240 5.12 1.75 0.83
C THR A 240 4.80 1.57 -0.65
N LEU A 241 4.55 0.33 -1.08
CA LEU A 241 4.07 0.04 -2.42
C LEU A 241 2.70 0.68 -2.74
N ASP A 242 1.88 0.93 -1.73
CA ASP A 242 0.57 1.60 -1.81
C ASP A 242 0.62 3.11 -1.57
N ASP A 243 1.77 3.70 -1.23
CA ASP A 243 1.84 5.11 -0.81
C ASP A 243 1.42 6.09 -1.92
N GLU A 244 1.68 5.77 -3.19
CA GLU A 244 1.21 6.60 -4.31
C GLU A 244 -0.33 6.61 -4.43
N VAL A 245 -0.98 5.47 -4.16
CA VAL A 245 -2.43 5.36 -4.11
C VAL A 245 -2.96 6.11 -2.89
N LEU A 246 -2.31 5.94 -1.74
CA LEU A 246 -2.69 6.60 -0.51
C LEU A 246 -2.63 8.13 -0.62
N LEU A 247 -1.58 8.67 -1.25
CA LEU A 247 -1.42 10.10 -1.47
C LEU A 247 -2.60 10.69 -2.28
N LYS A 248 -2.99 10.01 -3.37
CA LYS A 248 -4.16 10.43 -4.18
C LYS A 248 -5.46 10.38 -3.37
N ILE A 249 -5.62 9.38 -2.50
CA ILE A 249 -6.78 9.29 -1.63
C ILE A 249 -6.78 10.42 -0.59
N PHE A 250 -5.63 10.76 0.00
CA PHE A 250 -5.53 11.90 0.92
C PHE A 250 -5.85 13.23 0.24
N HIS A 251 -5.36 13.43 -0.99
CA HIS A 251 -5.72 14.61 -1.78
C HIS A 251 -7.23 14.69 -2.01
N ALA A 252 -7.87 13.59 -2.40
CA ALA A 252 -9.31 13.54 -2.57
C ALA A 252 -10.09 13.79 -1.25
N ILE A 253 -9.63 13.25 -0.11
CA ILE A 253 -10.22 13.50 1.20
C ILE A 253 -10.11 14.98 1.57
N ASN A 254 -8.93 15.57 1.43
CA ASN A 254 -8.67 16.98 1.77
C ASN A 254 -9.49 17.94 0.91
N ASN A 255 -9.68 17.60 -0.37
CA ASN A 255 -10.49 18.38 -1.30
C ASN A 255 -11.98 18.00 -1.29
N LYS A 256 -12.41 17.10 -0.40
CA LYS A 256 -13.79 16.62 -0.28
C LYS A 256 -14.37 16.07 -1.58
N GLN A 257 -13.57 15.33 -2.35
CA GLN A 257 -13.92 14.85 -3.69
C GLN A 257 -14.41 13.40 -3.70
N GLN A 258 -15.23 13.09 -4.70
CA GLN A 258 -15.51 11.71 -5.09
C GLN A 258 -14.39 11.17 -5.98
N VAL A 259 -14.11 9.86 -5.85
CA VAL A 259 -13.13 9.16 -6.68
C VAL A 259 -13.74 7.94 -7.37
N GLU A 260 -13.19 7.59 -8.53
CA GLU A 260 -13.34 6.28 -9.16
C GLU A 260 -12.10 5.43 -8.85
N LEU A 261 -12.31 4.31 -8.18
CA LEU A 261 -11.28 3.33 -7.88
C LEU A 261 -11.31 2.21 -8.92
N ASN A 262 -10.16 1.94 -9.54
CA ASN A 262 -9.96 0.73 -10.31
C ASN A 262 -9.28 -0.32 -9.42
N ILE A 263 -9.99 -1.42 -9.21
CA ILE A 263 -9.65 -2.44 -8.22
C ILE A 263 -9.43 -3.77 -8.95
N LYS A 264 -8.34 -4.45 -8.62
CA LYS A 264 -8.06 -5.81 -9.10
C LYS A 264 -8.31 -6.82 -7.98
N SER A 265 -9.20 -7.77 -8.22
CA SER A 265 -9.45 -8.85 -7.27
C SER A 265 -8.24 -9.77 -7.20
N VAL A 266 -7.67 -9.90 -6.01
CA VAL A 266 -6.57 -10.83 -5.73
C VAL A 266 -7.00 -12.29 -5.94
N LYS A 267 -8.28 -12.62 -5.67
CA LYS A 267 -8.78 -13.99 -5.72
C LYS A 267 -9.17 -14.46 -7.12
N ASN A 268 -9.86 -13.59 -7.88
CA ASN A 268 -10.49 -13.99 -9.15
C ASN A 268 -9.89 -13.30 -10.37
N LYS A 269 -8.86 -12.47 -10.19
CA LYS A 269 -8.20 -11.67 -11.24
C LYS A 269 -9.15 -10.78 -12.05
N THR A 270 -10.36 -10.53 -11.54
CA THR A 270 -11.33 -9.64 -12.16
C THR A 270 -11.01 -8.19 -11.82
N GLU A 271 -11.16 -7.32 -12.81
CA GLU A 271 -11.08 -5.88 -12.62
C GLU A 271 -12.49 -5.33 -12.41
N ARG A 272 -12.64 -4.44 -11.43
CA ARG A 272 -13.88 -3.71 -11.18
C ARG A 272 -13.59 -2.23 -11.00
N LYS A 273 -14.58 -1.42 -11.32
CA LYS A 273 -14.60 0.01 -11.03
C LYS A 273 -15.64 0.28 -9.97
N GLU A 274 -15.28 1.05 -8.95
CA GLU A 274 -16.22 1.48 -7.93
C GLU A 274 -16.08 2.99 -7.71
N ARG A 275 -17.21 3.69 -7.67
CA ARG A 275 -17.24 5.11 -7.32
C ARG A 275 -17.51 5.23 -5.83
N MET A 276 -16.64 5.95 -5.13
CA MET A 276 -16.80 6.17 -3.69
C MET A 276 -16.35 7.56 -3.29
N VAL A 277 -16.93 8.05 -2.21
CA VAL A 277 -16.45 9.23 -1.50
C VAL A 277 -15.51 8.72 -0.40
N PRO A 278 -14.18 8.87 -0.53
CA PRO A 278 -13.24 8.44 0.49
C PRO A 278 -13.36 9.37 1.71
N LEU A 279 -13.38 8.80 2.92
CA LEU A 279 -13.62 9.57 4.15
C LEU A 279 -12.51 9.39 5.16
N LYS A 280 -11.97 8.18 5.30
CA LYS A 280 -10.96 7.85 6.32
C LYS A 280 -10.12 6.66 5.90
N ILE A 281 -8.87 6.63 6.38
CA ILE A 281 -7.99 5.47 6.23
C ILE A 281 -7.98 4.69 7.54
N TYR A 282 -8.24 3.39 7.46
CA TYR A 282 -8.10 2.47 8.58
C TYR A 282 -6.85 1.61 8.43
N VAL A 283 -6.10 1.48 9.52
CA VAL A 283 -4.86 0.70 9.58
C VAL A 283 -5.02 -0.39 10.63
N SER A 284 -4.81 -1.64 10.21
CA SER A 284 -4.86 -2.78 11.13
C SER A 284 -3.66 -2.78 12.06
N SER A 285 -3.86 -2.66 13.37
CA SER A 285 -2.76 -2.77 14.35
C SER A 285 -2.09 -4.14 14.39
N ARG A 286 -2.78 -5.20 13.93
CA ARG A 286 -2.25 -6.58 13.92
C ARG A 286 -1.43 -6.91 12.70
N SER A 287 -1.80 -6.38 11.54
CA SER A 287 -1.26 -6.79 10.24
C SER A 287 -0.71 -5.64 9.42
N GLY A 288 -0.85 -4.40 9.93
CA GLY A 288 -0.56 -3.15 9.24
C GLY A 288 -1.47 -2.83 8.06
N ARG A 289 -2.27 -3.79 7.58
CA ARG A 289 -3.10 -3.67 6.37
C ARG A 289 -3.92 -2.38 6.40
N ARG A 290 -3.85 -1.62 5.31
CA ARG A 290 -4.52 -0.34 5.14
C ARG A 290 -5.78 -0.48 4.29
N TYR A 291 -6.83 0.23 4.69
CA TYR A 291 -8.13 0.26 4.05
C TYR A 291 -8.59 1.69 3.85
N VAL A 292 -9.17 1.99 2.69
CA VAL A 292 -9.93 3.22 2.49
C VAL A 292 -11.38 2.95 2.85
N CYS A 293 -11.86 3.64 3.88
CA CYS A 293 -13.26 3.70 4.23
C CYS A 293 -13.91 4.86 3.50
N GLY A 294 -14.97 4.58 2.76
CA GLY A 294 -15.74 5.62 2.10
C GLY A 294 -17.19 5.23 1.90
N PHE A 295 -17.94 6.15 1.31
CA PHE A 295 -19.35 5.99 1.07
C PHE A 295 -19.62 5.71 -0.41
N ILE A 296 -20.40 4.67 -0.70
CA ILE A 296 -20.85 4.34 -2.04
C ILE A 296 -22.29 4.82 -2.18
N GLU A 297 -22.50 5.87 -2.97
CA GLU A 297 -23.81 6.52 -3.12
C GLU A 297 -24.88 5.59 -3.70
N ARG A 298 -24.51 4.80 -4.71
CA ARG A 298 -25.43 3.89 -5.42
C ARG A 298 -26.15 2.92 -4.47
N ILE A 299 -25.45 2.43 -3.45
CA ILE A 299 -26.00 1.49 -2.47
C ILE A 299 -26.27 2.14 -1.10
N LYS A 300 -25.94 3.43 -0.96
CA LYS A 300 -26.07 4.22 0.27
C LYS A 300 -25.45 3.55 1.51
N ARG A 301 -24.25 2.98 1.35
CA ARG A 301 -23.54 2.26 2.43
C ARG A 301 -22.09 2.69 2.52
N PHE A 302 -21.56 2.61 3.74
CA PHE A 302 -20.12 2.66 3.97
C PHE A 302 -19.47 1.36 3.50
N TYR A 303 -18.30 1.49 2.89
CA TYR A 303 -17.55 0.40 2.33
C TYR A 303 -16.06 0.62 2.58
N CYS A 304 -15.38 -0.46 2.93
CA CYS A 304 -13.93 -0.47 3.12
C CYS A 304 -13.27 -1.30 2.04
N GLU A 305 -12.41 -0.65 1.25
CA GLU A 305 -11.61 -1.30 0.23
C GLU A 305 -10.15 -1.38 0.69
N ARG A 306 -9.47 -2.49 0.39
CA ARG A 306 -8.06 -2.63 0.72
C ARG A 306 -7.21 -1.84 -0.26
N LEU A 307 -6.21 -1.10 0.25
CA LEU A 307 -5.33 -0.31 -0.62
C LEU A 307 -4.53 -1.18 -1.60
N ASP A 308 -4.12 -2.38 -1.17
CA ASP A 308 -3.33 -3.29 -2.02
C ASP A 308 -4.07 -3.80 -3.26
N GLY A 309 -5.41 -3.76 -3.24
CA GLY A 309 -6.25 -4.10 -4.40
C GLY A 309 -6.44 -2.94 -5.39
N ILE A 310 -6.15 -1.71 -4.99
CA ILE A 310 -6.36 -0.52 -5.82
C ILE A 310 -5.11 -0.26 -6.67
N TYR A 311 -5.28 -0.20 -8.00
CA TYR A 311 -4.17 0.09 -8.92
C TYR A 311 -4.27 1.47 -9.57
N GLU A 312 -5.46 2.09 -9.56
CA GLU A 312 -5.63 3.45 -10.06
C GLU A 312 -6.73 4.17 -9.28
N VAL A 313 -6.50 5.45 -9.02
CA VAL A 313 -7.46 6.38 -8.41
C VAL A 313 -7.65 7.53 -9.38
N LYS A 314 -8.91 7.81 -9.76
CA LYS A 314 -9.28 8.96 -10.58
C LYS A 314 -10.16 9.89 -9.77
N GLU A 315 -9.70 11.12 -9.58
CA GLU A 315 -10.51 12.19 -9.00
C GLU A 315 -11.62 12.57 -9.97
N LEU A 316 -12.85 12.70 -9.46
CA LEU A 316 -14.00 13.06 -10.28
C LEU A 316 -14.36 14.52 -10.07
N GLY A 317 -14.71 14.91 -8.84
CA GLY A 317 -15.15 16.25 -8.50
C GLY A 317 -15.57 16.35 -7.04
N GLU A 318 -15.85 17.57 -6.60
CA GLU A 318 -16.28 17.85 -5.22
C GLU A 318 -17.61 17.14 -4.90
N PHE A 319 -17.71 16.65 -3.67
CA PHE A 319 -18.89 15.97 -3.15
C PHE A 319 -19.59 16.86 -2.12
N SER A 320 -20.76 17.39 -2.47
CA SER A 320 -21.46 18.43 -1.69
C SER A 320 -21.85 18.02 -0.27
N ASP A 321 -22.15 16.74 -0.04
CA ASP A 321 -22.59 16.23 1.27
C ASP A 321 -21.46 15.56 2.08
N PHE A 322 -20.19 15.84 1.75
CA PHE A 322 -19.03 15.20 2.37
C PHE A 322 -19.05 15.26 3.90
N ASP A 323 -19.24 16.45 4.47
CA ASP A 323 -19.19 16.64 5.93
C ASP A 323 -20.31 15.89 6.64
N LYS A 324 -21.53 15.89 6.08
CA LYS A 324 -22.67 15.13 6.62
C LYS A 324 -22.41 13.62 6.58
N THR A 325 -21.81 13.13 5.50
CA THR A 325 -21.46 11.73 5.35
C THR A 325 -20.33 11.33 6.31
N LEU A 326 -19.36 12.21 6.54
CA LEU A 326 -18.30 12.00 7.53
C LEU A 326 -18.86 11.94 8.97
N GLU A 327 -19.83 12.81 9.31
CA GLU A 327 -20.53 12.71 10.60
C GLU A 327 -21.34 11.42 10.73
N ALA A 328 -21.99 10.99 9.66
CA ALA A 328 -22.69 9.71 9.64
C ALA A 328 -21.73 8.52 9.86
N LEU A 329 -20.52 8.59 9.30
CA LEU A 329 -19.48 7.59 9.56
C LEU A 329 -19.10 7.59 11.06
N LYS A 330 -18.80 8.75 11.65
CA LYS A 330 -18.46 8.88 13.08
C LYS A 330 -19.53 8.31 14.00
N ARG A 331 -20.81 8.48 13.67
CA ARG A 331 -21.94 7.88 14.42
C ARG A 331 -21.99 6.36 14.32
N ASN A 332 -21.50 5.80 13.21
CA ASN A 332 -21.52 4.37 12.94
C ASN A 332 -20.26 3.64 13.44
N GLU A 333 -19.11 4.32 13.54
CA GLU A 333 -17.83 3.75 13.99
C GLU A 333 -17.92 2.92 15.29
N PRO A 334 -18.68 3.32 16.33
CA PRO A 334 -18.79 2.52 17.57
C PRO A 334 -19.38 1.11 17.37
N ASN A 335 -20.15 0.89 16.31
CA ASN A 335 -20.75 -0.41 15.99
C ASN A 335 -19.91 -1.19 14.94
N ALA A 336 -18.75 -0.69 14.53
CA ALA A 336 -17.82 -1.42 13.69
C ALA A 336 -16.87 -2.24 14.57
N TRP A 337 -16.86 -3.57 14.40
CA TRP A 337 -15.95 -4.43 15.17
C TRP A 337 -14.50 -4.38 14.64
N GLY A 338 -14.36 -4.31 13.31
CA GLY A 338 -13.11 -4.16 12.59
C GLY A 338 -13.21 -3.01 11.59
N VAL A 339 -13.20 -3.34 10.30
CA VAL A 339 -13.28 -2.36 9.21
C VAL A 339 -14.54 -2.56 8.36
N SER A 340 -15.32 -3.62 8.59
CA SER A 340 -16.49 -3.94 7.77
C SER A 340 -17.75 -3.24 8.28
N PHE A 341 -18.50 -2.66 7.35
CA PHE A 341 -19.85 -2.15 7.55
C PHE A 341 -20.90 -2.99 6.80
N ASN A 342 -20.47 -4.11 6.20
CA ASN A 342 -21.32 -4.93 5.36
C ASN A 342 -21.67 -6.23 6.06
N ASN A 343 -22.94 -6.60 6.00
CA ASN A 343 -23.39 -7.95 6.26
C ASN A 343 -24.21 -8.46 5.07
N ASN A 344 -24.35 -9.78 5.01
CA ASN A 344 -25.19 -10.45 4.02
C ASN A 344 -26.64 -10.60 4.50
N GLY A 345 -26.97 -10.04 5.67
CA GLY A 345 -28.28 -10.12 6.30
C GLY A 345 -29.22 -9.02 5.86
N THR A 346 -30.50 -9.17 6.24
CA THR A 346 -31.52 -8.13 6.10
C THR A 346 -31.41 -7.06 7.19
N ALA A 347 -30.78 -7.38 8.32
CA ALA A 347 -30.61 -6.47 9.45
C ALA A 347 -29.40 -5.55 9.26
N HIS A 348 -29.59 -4.25 9.47
CA HIS A 348 -28.49 -3.26 9.41
C HIS A 348 -27.49 -3.40 10.57
N ILE A 349 -27.92 -3.94 11.71
CA ILE A 349 -27.09 -4.21 12.89
C ILE A 349 -27.38 -5.64 13.33
N VAL A 350 -26.31 -6.37 13.63
CA VAL A 350 -26.32 -7.74 14.11
C VAL A 350 -26.08 -7.72 15.61
N LYS A 351 -26.98 -8.34 16.37
CA LYS A 351 -26.78 -8.59 17.80
C LYS A 351 -26.09 -9.93 17.97
N LEU A 352 -24.95 -9.94 18.64
CA LEU A 352 -24.23 -11.15 19.04
C LEU A 352 -24.11 -11.22 20.55
N SER A 353 -24.41 -12.39 21.11
CA SER A 353 -24.26 -12.69 22.53
C SER A 353 -23.52 -14.00 22.71
N MET A 354 -22.52 -14.00 23.57
CA MET A 354 -21.68 -15.16 23.88
C MET A 354 -21.65 -15.35 25.39
N THR A 355 -22.00 -16.55 25.86
CA THR A 355 -21.86 -16.93 27.27
C THR A 355 -20.58 -17.75 27.44
N ILE A 356 -19.72 -17.32 28.36
CA ILE A 356 -18.44 -17.96 28.64
C ILE A 356 -18.45 -18.47 30.09
N LYS A 357 -17.95 -19.69 30.27
CA LYS A 357 -17.61 -20.26 31.58
C LYS A 357 -16.16 -19.96 31.93
N VAL A 358 -15.94 -19.46 33.14
CA VAL A 358 -14.64 -19.09 33.69
C VAL A 358 -14.52 -19.70 35.09
N GLU A 359 -13.41 -20.37 35.39
CA GLU A 359 -13.16 -20.88 36.73
C GLU A 359 -12.66 -19.77 37.67
N GLU A 360 -13.49 -19.32 38.61
CA GLU A 360 -13.11 -18.33 39.60
C GLU A 360 -12.42 -19.01 40.81
N PRO A 361 -11.29 -18.49 41.34
CA PRO A 361 -10.59 -17.27 40.93
C PRO A 361 -9.49 -17.47 39.86
N ASN A 362 -9.14 -18.72 39.55
CA ASN A 362 -7.93 -19.07 38.79
C ASN A 362 -7.88 -18.51 37.36
N GLU A 363 -9.03 -18.35 36.70
CA GLU A 363 -9.15 -17.90 35.31
C GLU A 363 -9.61 -16.44 35.17
N HIS A 364 -9.50 -15.61 36.21
CA HIS A 364 -9.97 -14.22 36.16
C HIS A 364 -9.35 -13.40 35.00
N TYR A 365 -8.12 -13.75 34.58
CA TYR A 365 -7.45 -13.12 33.43
C TYR A 365 -8.24 -13.21 32.11
N ILE A 366 -9.17 -14.18 31.97
CA ILE A 366 -10.05 -14.30 30.80
C ILE A 366 -11.08 -13.16 30.80
N VAL A 367 -11.65 -12.82 31.95
CA VAL A 367 -12.60 -11.72 32.12
C VAL A 367 -11.91 -10.40 31.79
N GLU A 368 -10.73 -10.16 32.36
CA GLU A 368 -9.90 -8.99 32.06
C GLU A 368 -9.55 -8.89 30.57
N ARG A 369 -9.23 -10.03 29.94
CA ARG A 369 -8.93 -10.07 28.51
C ARG A 369 -10.14 -9.64 27.67
N ILE A 370 -11.33 -10.16 27.97
CA ILE A 370 -12.55 -9.76 27.26
C ILE A 370 -12.80 -8.27 27.49
N GLU A 371 -12.67 -7.77 28.72
CA GLU A 371 -12.85 -6.36 29.03
C GLU A 371 -11.94 -5.42 28.21
N ARG A 372 -10.68 -5.80 28.02
CA ARG A 372 -9.75 -5.05 27.15
C ARG A 372 -10.07 -5.16 25.66
N GLU A 373 -10.53 -6.33 25.22
CA GLU A 373 -10.74 -6.65 23.80
C GLU A 373 -12.19 -6.43 23.32
N LYS A 374 -13.12 -6.02 24.19
CA LYS A 374 -14.56 -5.99 23.94
C LYS A 374 -15.04 -5.05 22.84
N ARG A 375 -14.19 -4.14 22.32
CA ARG A 375 -14.47 -3.19 21.20
C ARG A 375 -15.94 -2.72 21.10
N GLY A 376 -16.45 -2.07 22.16
CA GLY A 376 -17.81 -1.52 22.21
C GLY A 376 -18.89 -2.47 22.74
N GLY A 377 -18.59 -3.76 22.88
CA GLY A 377 -19.44 -4.73 23.56
C GLY A 377 -19.47 -4.55 25.09
N LYS A 378 -20.43 -5.21 25.73
CA LYS A 378 -20.67 -5.19 27.17
C LYS A 378 -20.48 -6.59 27.73
N LEU A 379 -19.76 -6.71 28.84
CA LEU A 379 -19.64 -7.93 29.61
C LEU A 379 -20.41 -7.78 30.93
N SER A 380 -21.14 -8.83 31.33
CA SER A 380 -21.85 -8.89 32.61
C SER A 380 -21.71 -10.28 33.23
N LYS A 381 -21.54 -10.34 34.55
CA LYS A 381 -21.58 -11.61 35.30
C LYS A 381 -23.04 -12.01 35.50
N THR A 382 -23.42 -13.21 35.05
CA THR A 382 -24.81 -13.71 35.15
C THR A 382 -24.98 -14.72 36.28
N ALA A 383 -23.93 -15.48 36.60
CA ALA A 383 -23.85 -16.38 37.75
C ALA A 383 -22.37 -16.61 38.11
N ASP A 384 -22.09 -17.38 39.15
CA ASP A 384 -20.71 -17.73 39.52
C ASP A 384 -20.01 -18.53 38.41
N GLY A 385 -18.88 -17.99 37.95
CA GLY A 385 -18.13 -18.55 36.83
C GLY A 385 -18.83 -18.44 35.47
N LEU A 386 -19.90 -17.65 35.33
CA LEU A 386 -20.63 -17.44 34.08
C LEU A 386 -20.73 -15.97 33.72
N TYR A 387 -20.23 -15.63 32.53
CA TYR A 387 -20.18 -14.28 32.00
C TYR A 387 -20.87 -14.20 30.65
N LEU A 388 -21.72 -13.19 30.48
CA LEU A 388 -22.41 -12.87 29.25
C LEU A 388 -21.74 -11.67 28.58
N TYR A 389 -21.26 -11.88 27.37
CA TYR A 389 -20.79 -10.84 26.48
C TYR A 389 -21.87 -10.53 25.44
N GLU A 390 -22.20 -9.25 25.24
CA GLU A 390 -23.15 -8.77 24.24
C GLU A 390 -22.57 -7.63 23.40
N ALA A 391 -22.79 -7.66 22.09
CA ALA A 391 -22.41 -6.58 21.18
C ALA A 391 -23.45 -6.35 20.08
N LEU A 392 -23.52 -5.10 19.63
CA LEU A 392 -24.27 -4.66 18.45
C LEU A 392 -23.26 -4.21 17.40
N VAL A 393 -23.19 -4.95 16.28
CA VAL A 393 -22.17 -4.72 15.26
C VAL A 393 -22.73 -4.72 13.84
N PHE A 394 -22.07 -4.05 12.90
CA PHE A 394 -22.46 -4.12 11.49
C PHE A 394 -22.18 -5.49 10.87
N ASP A 395 -20.99 -6.06 11.12
CA ASP A 395 -20.56 -7.35 10.58
C ASP A 395 -20.01 -8.26 11.69
N ALA A 396 -20.83 -9.22 12.12
CA ALA A 396 -20.42 -10.18 13.13
C ALA A 396 -19.41 -11.22 12.60
N ASN A 397 -19.19 -11.33 11.28
CA ASN A 397 -18.15 -12.23 10.76
C ASN A 397 -16.74 -11.78 11.18
N GLU A 398 -16.51 -10.47 11.34
CA GLU A 398 -15.23 -9.94 11.82
C GLU A 398 -14.92 -10.38 13.26
N MET A 399 -15.95 -10.73 14.03
CA MET A 399 -15.81 -11.22 15.41
C MET A 399 -15.38 -12.68 15.47
N VAL A 400 -15.68 -13.49 14.45
CA VAL A 400 -15.50 -14.94 14.48
C VAL A 400 -14.07 -15.37 14.85
N PRO A 401 -12.99 -14.80 14.27
CA PRO A 401 -11.63 -15.17 14.66
C PRO A 401 -11.33 -14.88 16.14
N TRP A 402 -11.91 -13.82 16.70
CA TRP A 402 -11.76 -13.47 18.11
C TRP A 402 -12.56 -14.43 19.01
N LEU A 403 -13.82 -14.71 18.65
CA LEU A 403 -14.67 -15.69 19.35
C LEU A 403 -14.01 -17.06 19.42
N ARG A 404 -13.37 -17.51 18.33
CA ARG A 404 -12.65 -18.78 18.27
C ARG A 404 -11.54 -18.91 19.31
N THR A 405 -10.96 -17.80 19.79
CA THR A 405 -9.93 -17.84 20.83
C THR A 405 -10.44 -18.23 22.21
N PHE A 406 -11.77 -18.35 22.38
CA PHE A 406 -12.43 -18.79 23.61
C PHE A 406 -13.09 -20.17 23.48
N ILE A 407 -12.84 -20.90 22.37
CA ILE A 407 -13.31 -22.28 22.21
C ILE A 407 -12.87 -23.13 23.41
N GLY A 408 -13.77 -24.01 23.86
CA GLY A 408 -13.63 -24.78 25.11
C GLY A 408 -14.21 -24.10 26.35
N ARG A 409 -14.46 -22.77 26.30
CA ARG A 409 -15.11 -22.02 27.39
C ARG A 409 -16.48 -21.46 27.02
N ILE A 410 -16.79 -21.41 25.73
CA ILE A 410 -18.09 -20.94 25.23
C ILE A 410 -19.16 -21.96 25.59
N VAL A 411 -20.15 -21.53 26.39
CA VAL A 411 -21.32 -22.33 26.77
C VAL A 411 -22.44 -22.16 25.75
N ASP A 412 -22.66 -20.93 25.30
CA ASP A 412 -23.70 -20.60 24.34
C ASP A 412 -23.26 -19.43 23.45
N LEU A 413 -23.62 -19.49 22.17
CA LEU A 413 -23.37 -18.44 21.20
C LEU A 413 -24.64 -18.20 20.38
N LYS A 414 -25.18 -17.00 20.50
CA LYS A 414 -26.37 -16.55 19.77
C LYS A 414 -26.05 -15.31 18.95
N CYS A 415 -26.56 -15.28 17.74
CA CYS A 415 -26.43 -14.21 16.77
C CYS A 415 -27.77 -13.99 16.09
N SER A 416 -28.18 -12.73 15.93
CA SER A 416 -29.38 -12.43 15.13
C SER A 416 -29.22 -12.84 13.67
N GLU A 417 -27.98 -12.93 13.16
CA GLU A 417 -27.66 -13.54 11.88
C GLU A 417 -27.33 -15.03 12.04
N LYS A 418 -28.33 -15.89 11.83
CA LYS A 418 -28.21 -17.35 12.04
C LYS A 418 -27.13 -18.03 11.20
N SER A 419 -26.78 -17.47 10.04
CA SER A 419 -25.71 -17.99 9.17
C SER A 419 -24.37 -18.13 9.92
N ILE A 420 -24.11 -17.24 10.88
CA ILE A 420 -22.87 -17.21 11.68
C ILE A 420 -22.91 -18.29 12.75
N GLU A 421 -24.05 -18.48 13.44
CA GLU A 421 -24.23 -19.56 14.41
C GLU A 421 -24.01 -20.92 13.75
N TYR A 422 -24.65 -21.15 12.59
CA TYR A 422 -24.51 -22.41 11.87
C TYR A 422 -23.09 -22.67 11.41
N ARG A 423 -22.40 -21.64 10.89
CA ARG A 423 -21.01 -21.76 10.46
C ARG A 423 -20.10 -22.08 11.65
N PHE A 424 -20.28 -21.39 12.77
CA PHE A 424 -19.46 -21.60 13.97
C PHE A 424 -19.63 -23.03 14.52
N LYS A 425 -20.87 -23.52 14.59
CA LYS A 425 -21.16 -24.91 15.01
C LYS A 425 -20.56 -25.92 14.05
N ARG A 426 -20.80 -25.76 12.75
CA ARG A 426 -20.25 -26.65 11.72
C ARG A 426 -18.73 -26.72 11.76
N ASP A 427 -18.05 -25.58 11.99
CA ASP A 427 -16.59 -25.54 12.09
C ASP A 427 -16.09 -26.30 13.35
N LEU A 428 -16.87 -26.33 14.44
CA LEU A 428 -16.58 -27.16 15.62
C LEU A 428 -16.84 -28.63 15.37
N ASP A 429 -17.94 -28.98 14.69
CA ASP A 429 -18.26 -30.37 14.34
C ASP A 429 -17.15 -30.97 13.48
N TYR A 430 -16.69 -30.24 12.45
CA TYR A 430 -15.52 -30.65 11.65
C TYR A 430 -14.25 -30.79 12.47
N MET A 431 -14.06 -29.92 13.47
CA MET A 431 -12.91 -30.05 14.38
C MET A 431 -13.01 -31.33 15.20
N TYR A 432 -14.18 -31.64 15.77
CA TYR A 432 -14.38 -32.87 16.54
C TYR A 432 -14.20 -34.12 15.70
N GLU A 433 -14.70 -34.13 14.46
CA GLU A 433 -14.45 -35.22 13.50
C GLU A 433 -12.96 -35.44 13.25
N MET A 434 -12.16 -34.37 13.12
CA MET A 434 -10.70 -34.48 12.93
C MET A 434 -9.97 -35.09 14.13
N TYR A 435 -10.56 -35.03 15.33
CA TYR A 435 -9.99 -35.57 16.57
C TYR A 435 -10.71 -36.84 17.06
N ASP A 436 -11.62 -37.42 16.26
CA ASP A 436 -12.45 -38.58 16.63
C ASP A 436 -13.23 -38.39 17.94
N ILE A 437 -13.64 -37.15 18.23
CA ILE A 437 -14.48 -36.81 19.38
C ILE A 437 -15.93 -36.83 18.90
N GLN A 438 -16.77 -37.67 19.52
CA GLN A 438 -18.20 -37.76 19.22
C GLN A 438 -19.04 -36.74 19.98
#